data_AF-A0A2N3B159-F1
#
_entry.id   AF-A0A2N3B159-F1
#
_cell.length_a   1.000
_cell.length_b   1.000
_cell.length_c   1.000
_cell.angle_alpha   90.00
_cell.angle_beta   90.00
_cell.angle_gamma   90.00
#
_symmetry.space_group_name_H-M   'P 1'
#
loop_
_entity.id
_entity.type
_entity.pdbx_description
1 polymer ?
#
loop_
_entity_poly.entity_id
_entity_poly.type
_entity_poly.pdbx_seq_one_letter_code
_entity_poly.pdbx_strand_id
1 'polypeptide(L)'
;MPMTFDEIVHAERGRLLEKLPKGAKVFCSAGCSGGWYFDWIEKHYGPVAIHYGIELFSPKPAGLPRNVVWFQNSVSDMKDVPTGSVDILFSGQNIEHLYFSDIVGFFKEASRVVKAGGHICIDSPNRLVTQEVGYTQPQHVLELSQDDVVRLLEAAGFKITAIDGIWSSKFNGQAVSDITEVTSDHASRIRDGRSDPENAFIWWAVAQKVSDDVTRVEAVADAIATSRFPSFVRNRFRKSLGDIYEIEGTEAVIKLDSGDRGFVFYGPYVPLRAGRYEVSFTVKFLAESGPIKVDVVSQFGAVTHGEALIQAVAGGSWHTEKIVIDVADYTEGVETRLYSDGASALVRFGTQILRQ
;
A
#
# COMPACT_ATOMS: atom_id res chain seq x y z
N MET A 1 -28.27 2.36 14.39
CA MET A 1 -27.27 1.27 14.30
C MET A 1 -25.94 1.83 14.76
N PRO A 2 -25.09 1.06 15.47
CA PRO A 2 -23.72 1.48 15.75
C PRO A 2 -22.96 1.69 14.43
N MET A 3 -22.13 2.73 14.35
CA MET A 3 -21.31 2.99 13.16
C MET A 3 -20.27 1.87 12.98
N THR A 4 -20.04 1.49 11.74
CA THR A 4 -18.95 0.61 11.32
C THR A 4 -17.60 1.33 11.38
N PHE A 5 -16.51 0.57 11.36
CA PHE A 5 -15.15 1.12 11.30
C PHE A 5 -14.96 2.04 10.09
N ASP A 6 -15.40 1.60 8.91
CA ASP A 6 -15.27 2.38 7.67
C ASP A 6 -16.06 3.69 7.73
N GLU A 7 -17.28 3.67 8.30
CA GLU A 7 -18.07 4.89 8.51
C GLU A 7 -17.38 5.86 9.48
N ILE A 8 -16.77 5.35 10.55
CA ILE A 8 -16.03 6.16 11.52
C ILE A 8 -14.80 6.80 10.85
N VAL A 9 -13.97 6.01 10.19
CA VAL A 9 -12.76 6.49 9.50
C VAL A 9 -13.12 7.50 8.42
N HIS A 10 -14.16 7.22 7.61
CA HIS A 10 -14.64 8.15 6.59
C HIS A 10 -15.13 9.48 7.20
N ALA A 11 -15.88 9.43 8.29
CA ALA A 11 -16.33 10.64 9.00
C ALA A 11 -15.15 11.44 9.58
N GLU A 12 -14.14 10.76 10.13
CA GLU A 12 -12.92 11.39 10.64
C GLU A 12 -12.07 12.04 9.55
N ARG A 13 -12.04 11.49 8.33
CA ARG A 13 -11.43 12.14 7.16
C ARG A 13 -12.21 13.41 6.79
N GLY A 14 -13.54 13.36 6.82
CA GLY A 14 -14.40 14.54 6.64
C GLY A 14 -14.08 15.68 7.62
N ARG A 15 -13.91 15.34 8.91
CA ARG A 15 -13.50 16.32 9.94
C ARG A 15 -12.12 16.94 9.68
N LEU A 16 -11.20 16.24 9.01
CA LEU A 16 -9.91 16.82 8.64
C LEU A 16 -9.98 17.67 7.36
N LEU A 17 -10.85 17.33 6.41
CA LEU A 17 -11.17 18.22 5.27
C LEU A 17 -11.68 19.58 5.75
N GLU A 18 -12.49 19.61 6.82
CA GLU A 18 -12.98 20.84 7.43
C GLU A 18 -11.86 21.75 7.93
N LYS A 19 -10.70 21.19 8.30
CA LYS A 19 -9.53 21.93 8.79
C LYS A 19 -8.60 22.45 7.70
N LEU A 20 -8.77 22.03 6.45
CA LEU A 20 -7.91 22.48 5.35
C LEU A 20 -7.96 24.01 5.17
N PRO A 21 -6.87 24.63 4.66
CA PRO A 21 -6.85 26.06 4.35
C PRO A 21 -8.06 26.50 3.53
N LYS A 22 -8.80 27.50 4.01
CA LYS A 22 -10.05 27.94 3.37
C LYS A 22 -9.78 28.94 2.23
N GLY A 23 -10.77 29.07 1.35
CA GLY A 23 -10.74 30.04 0.25
C GLY A 23 -10.14 29.51 -1.06
N ALA A 24 -9.96 28.20 -1.21
CA ALA A 24 -9.57 27.63 -2.50
C ALA A 24 -10.63 27.93 -3.57
N LYS A 25 -10.18 28.35 -4.76
CA LYS A 25 -11.05 28.50 -5.93
C LYS A 25 -11.01 27.23 -6.79
N VAL A 26 -9.85 26.57 -6.85
CA VAL A 26 -9.60 25.35 -7.59
C VAL A 26 -9.16 24.25 -6.64
N PHE A 27 -10.01 23.24 -6.47
CA PHE A 27 -9.71 22.02 -5.72
C PHE A 27 -9.45 20.88 -6.70
N CYS A 28 -8.44 20.07 -6.45
CA CYS A 28 -8.11 18.91 -7.29
C CYS A 28 -8.15 17.65 -6.46
N SER A 29 -8.92 16.65 -6.87
CA SER A 29 -8.96 15.32 -6.28
C SER A 29 -8.25 14.34 -7.19
N ALA A 30 -7.10 13.84 -6.74
CA ALA A 30 -6.28 12.86 -7.45
C ALA A 30 -6.63 11.45 -6.96
N GLY A 31 -7.04 10.57 -7.88
CA GLY A 31 -7.56 9.22 -7.56
C GLY A 31 -9.00 9.26 -7.03
N CYS A 32 -9.85 10.13 -7.57
CA CYS A 32 -11.23 10.27 -7.10
C CYS A 32 -12.13 9.15 -7.63
N SER A 33 -12.96 8.59 -6.75
CA SER A 33 -13.91 7.54 -7.12
C SER A 33 -15.35 8.07 -7.16
N GLY A 34 -16.00 7.99 -8.32
CA GLY A 34 -17.43 8.27 -8.45
C GLY A 34 -17.84 9.73 -8.23
N GLY A 35 -19.15 9.99 -8.35
CA GLY A 35 -19.73 11.32 -8.11
C GLY A 35 -19.75 11.74 -6.64
N TRP A 36 -19.88 10.77 -5.73
CA TRP A 36 -19.99 11.01 -4.28
C TRP A 36 -18.76 11.71 -3.70
N TYR A 37 -17.58 11.54 -4.31
CA TYR A 37 -16.34 12.16 -3.85
C TYR A 37 -16.43 13.69 -3.89
N PHE A 38 -17.09 14.24 -4.91
CA PHE A 38 -17.29 15.68 -5.08
C PHE A 38 -18.29 16.22 -4.05
N ASP A 39 -19.40 15.51 -3.84
CA ASP A 39 -20.40 15.86 -2.82
C ASP A 39 -19.80 15.83 -1.40
N TRP A 40 -18.94 14.84 -1.13
CA TRP A 40 -18.24 14.70 0.14
C TRP A 40 -17.27 15.87 0.40
N ILE A 41 -16.48 16.25 -0.61
CA ILE A 41 -15.59 17.41 -0.52
C ILE A 41 -16.41 18.70 -0.35
N GLU A 42 -17.46 18.93 -1.14
CA GLU A 42 -18.30 20.12 -0.99
C GLU A 42 -18.92 20.22 0.42
N LYS A 43 -19.39 19.08 0.96
CA LYS A 43 -19.97 19.01 2.31
C LYS A 43 -18.99 19.40 3.42
N HIS A 44 -17.75 18.93 3.36
CA HIS A 44 -16.79 19.09 4.46
C HIS A 44 -15.78 20.24 4.23
N TYR A 45 -15.28 20.40 3.02
CA TYR A 45 -14.38 21.51 2.69
C TYR A 45 -15.16 22.82 2.49
N GLY A 46 -16.25 22.74 1.71
CA GLY A 46 -17.05 23.86 1.21
C GLY A 46 -17.06 23.94 -0.32
N PRO A 47 -17.93 24.79 -0.90
CA PRO A 47 -18.03 24.95 -2.35
C PRO A 47 -16.79 25.62 -2.95
N VAL A 48 -16.41 25.20 -4.16
CA VAL A 48 -15.29 25.74 -4.93
C VAL A 48 -15.71 26.11 -6.35
N ALA A 49 -15.02 27.07 -6.96
CA ALA A 49 -15.36 27.54 -8.30
C ALA A 49 -15.10 26.47 -9.38
N ILE A 50 -14.02 25.71 -9.21
CA ILE A 50 -13.66 24.59 -10.09
C ILE A 50 -13.17 23.42 -9.23
N HIS A 51 -13.64 22.22 -9.54
CA HIS A 51 -13.16 20.98 -8.93
C HIS A 51 -12.64 20.03 -10.00
N TYR A 52 -11.33 19.81 -10.04
CA TYR A 52 -10.71 18.82 -10.92
C TYR A 52 -10.79 17.42 -10.31
N GLY A 53 -11.32 16.45 -11.05
CA GLY A 53 -11.22 15.03 -10.73
C GLY A 53 -10.25 14.34 -11.68
N ILE A 54 -9.22 13.69 -11.14
CA ILE A 54 -8.23 12.91 -11.92
C ILE A 54 -8.40 11.44 -11.58
N GLU A 55 -8.71 10.63 -12.58
CA GLU A 55 -8.95 9.19 -12.41
C GLU A 55 -8.73 8.47 -13.74
N LEU A 56 -7.96 7.37 -13.72
CA LEU A 56 -7.54 6.66 -14.93
C LEU A 56 -8.43 5.45 -15.25
N PHE A 57 -8.81 4.70 -14.23
CA PHE A 57 -9.37 3.35 -14.36
C PHE A 57 -10.89 3.36 -14.34
N SER A 58 -11.49 4.26 -13.56
CA SER A 58 -12.94 4.39 -13.48
C SER A 58 -13.50 5.26 -14.61
N PRO A 59 -14.63 4.88 -15.23
CA PRO A 59 -15.28 5.73 -16.21
C PRO A 59 -15.80 7.02 -15.56
N LYS A 60 -15.87 8.10 -16.35
CA LYS A 60 -16.46 9.37 -15.93
C LYS A 60 -17.89 9.15 -15.40
N PRO A 61 -18.22 9.57 -14.17
CA PRO A 61 -19.57 9.45 -13.64
C PRO A 61 -20.60 10.25 -14.46
N ALA A 62 -21.81 9.72 -14.59
CA ALA A 62 -22.93 10.49 -15.11
C ALA A 62 -23.36 11.56 -14.09
N GLY A 63 -23.79 12.73 -14.56
CA GLY A 63 -24.40 13.75 -13.70
C GLY A 63 -23.44 14.48 -12.75
N LEU A 64 -22.15 14.59 -13.09
CA LEU A 64 -21.20 15.37 -12.30
C LEU A 64 -21.69 16.82 -12.07
N PRO A 65 -21.42 17.41 -10.90
CA PRO A 65 -21.70 18.82 -10.64
C PRO A 65 -21.10 19.75 -11.71
N ARG A 66 -21.75 20.89 -11.96
CA ARG A 66 -21.38 21.80 -13.07
C ARG A 66 -19.97 22.40 -12.94
N ASN A 67 -19.46 22.53 -11.73
CA ASN A 67 -18.12 23.02 -11.43
C ASN A 67 -17.04 21.93 -11.53
N VAL A 68 -17.41 20.68 -11.79
CA VAL A 68 -16.46 19.56 -11.88
C VAL A 68 -15.95 19.40 -13.31
N VAL A 69 -14.62 19.32 -13.44
CA VAL A 69 -13.94 18.92 -14.67
C VAL A 69 -13.26 17.59 -14.43
N TRP A 70 -13.58 16.60 -15.27
CA TRP A 70 -13.05 15.24 -15.16
C TRP A 70 -11.92 15.03 -16.16
N PHE A 71 -10.77 14.59 -15.67
CA PHE A 71 -9.60 14.22 -16.47
C PHE A 71 -9.37 12.73 -16.37
N GLN A 72 -9.44 12.03 -17.50
CA GLN A 72 -9.09 10.61 -17.59
C GLN A 72 -7.58 10.45 -17.75
N ASN A 73 -6.86 10.69 -16.66
CA ASN A 73 -5.40 10.71 -16.61
C ASN A 73 -4.89 9.84 -15.47
N SER A 74 -3.66 9.35 -15.61
CA SER A 74 -2.92 8.84 -14.46
C SER A 74 -2.62 10.01 -13.51
N VAL A 75 -2.67 9.77 -12.21
CA VAL A 75 -2.16 10.74 -11.24
C VAL A 75 -0.64 10.92 -11.35
N SER A 76 0.07 10.01 -12.03
CA SER A 76 1.49 10.13 -12.37
C SER A 76 1.77 10.95 -13.64
N ASP A 77 0.73 11.31 -14.39
CA ASP A 77 0.78 12.16 -15.59
C ASP A 77 -0.50 13.01 -15.67
N MET A 78 -0.49 14.15 -14.97
CA MET A 78 -1.62 15.08 -14.92
C MET A 78 -1.59 16.08 -16.09
N LYS A 79 -1.19 15.65 -17.29
CA LYS A 79 -0.97 16.50 -18.49
C LYS A 79 -2.10 17.48 -18.81
N ASP A 80 -3.36 17.10 -18.57
CA ASP A 80 -4.52 17.97 -18.87
C ASP A 80 -4.81 18.99 -17.76
N VAL A 81 -4.12 18.91 -16.62
CA VAL A 81 -4.19 19.89 -15.54
C VAL A 81 -3.13 20.97 -15.78
N PRO A 82 -3.51 22.24 -15.93
CA PRO A 82 -2.55 23.30 -16.17
C PRO A 82 -1.58 23.49 -14.99
N THR A 83 -0.31 23.79 -15.29
CA THR A 83 0.72 24.11 -14.30
C THR A 83 0.29 25.28 -13.41
N GLY A 84 0.53 25.17 -12.10
CA GLY A 84 0.21 26.23 -11.13
C GLY A 84 -1.24 26.67 -11.16
N SER A 85 -2.20 25.76 -11.38
CA SER A 85 -3.63 26.08 -11.47
C SER A 85 -4.43 25.65 -10.24
N VAL A 86 -3.87 24.77 -9.41
CA VAL A 86 -4.55 24.15 -8.26
C VAL A 86 -4.23 24.88 -6.96
N ASP A 87 -5.26 25.26 -6.19
CA ASP A 87 -5.08 25.85 -4.85
C ASP A 87 -4.89 24.76 -3.79
N ILE A 88 -5.65 23.67 -3.88
CA ILE A 88 -5.53 22.47 -3.03
C ILE A 88 -5.57 21.21 -3.88
N LEU A 89 -4.53 20.39 -3.79
CA LEU A 89 -4.52 19.03 -4.32
C LEU A 89 -4.75 18.03 -3.18
N PHE A 90 -5.75 17.18 -3.31
CA PHE A 90 -6.11 16.16 -2.33
C PHE A 90 -6.00 14.77 -2.96
N SER A 91 -5.25 13.88 -2.32
CA SER A 91 -5.09 12.47 -2.72
C SER A 91 -5.28 11.60 -1.51
N GLY A 92 -6.47 11.06 -1.32
CA GLY A 92 -6.81 10.36 -0.08
C GLY A 92 -7.19 8.91 -0.31
N GLN A 93 -6.50 7.98 0.37
CA GLN A 93 -6.58 6.53 0.15
C GLN A 93 -6.34 6.17 -1.32
N ASN A 94 -5.15 6.51 -1.83
CA ASN A 94 -4.82 6.42 -3.25
C ASN A 94 -3.35 6.08 -3.48
N ILE A 95 -2.42 6.76 -2.79
CA ILE A 95 -0.99 6.63 -3.09
C ILE A 95 -0.42 5.23 -2.80
N GLU A 96 -1.04 4.48 -1.89
CA GLU A 96 -0.72 3.11 -1.51
C GLU A 96 -1.00 2.10 -2.64
N HIS A 97 -1.81 2.48 -3.62
CA HIS A 97 -2.11 1.70 -4.83
C HIS A 97 -1.13 1.98 -5.98
N LEU A 98 -0.30 3.02 -5.86
CA LEU A 98 0.60 3.43 -6.92
C LEU A 98 1.87 2.56 -6.91
N TYR A 99 2.29 2.16 -8.11
CA TYR A 99 3.60 1.57 -8.29
C TYR A 99 4.68 2.62 -8.09
N PHE A 100 5.91 2.19 -7.77
CA PHE A 100 7.02 3.09 -7.46
C PHE A 100 7.26 4.16 -8.52
N SER A 101 7.22 3.78 -9.80
CA SER A 101 7.33 4.74 -10.92
C SER A 101 6.21 5.78 -10.92
N ASP A 102 5.00 5.41 -10.51
CA ASP A 102 3.86 6.30 -10.46
C ASP A 102 3.84 7.19 -9.23
N ILE A 103 4.41 6.73 -8.11
CA ILE A 103 4.69 7.59 -6.95
C ILE A 103 5.61 8.74 -7.36
N VAL A 104 6.70 8.45 -8.08
CA VAL A 104 7.63 9.48 -8.57
C VAL A 104 6.90 10.48 -9.47
N GLY A 105 6.12 9.99 -10.45
CA GLY A 105 5.32 10.84 -11.33
C GLY A 105 4.31 11.68 -10.54
N PHE A 106 3.59 11.09 -9.58
CA PHE A 106 2.60 11.78 -8.77
C PHE A 106 3.18 12.96 -8.01
N PHE A 107 4.32 12.78 -7.32
CA PHE A 107 4.93 13.87 -6.56
C PHE A 107 5.50 14.97 -7.46
N LYS A 108 6.06 14.61 -8.63
CA LYS A 108 6.51 15.59 -9.64
C LYS A 108 5.33 16.39 -10.20
N GLU A 109 4.24 15.72 -10.55
CA GLU A 109 3.02 16.35 -11.09
C GLU A 109 2.29 17.18 -10.04
N ALA A 110 2.20 16.71 -8.80
CA ALA A 110 1.64 17.47 -7.70
C ALA A 110 2.39 18.78 -7.49
N SER A 111 3.73 18.75 -7.51
CA SER A 111 4.53 19.97 -7.50
C SER A 111 4.18 20.86 -8.69
N ARG A 112 4.15 20.34 -9.92
CA ARG A 112 3.82 21.12 -11.12
C ARG A 112 2.45 21.80 -11.07
N VAL A 113 1.39 21.09 -10.69
CA VAL A 113 0.01 21.60 -10.80
C VAL A 113 -0.40 22.53 -9.66
N VAL A 114 0.18 22.36 -8.46
CA VAL A 114 -0.13 23.19 -7.30
C VAL A 114 0.52 24.58 -7.47
N LYS A 115 -0.26 25.64 -7.18
CA LYS A 115 0.21 27.03 -7.19
C LYS A 115 1.32 27.26 -6.17
N ALA A 116 2.16 28.26 -6.41
CA ALA A 116 3.04 28.79 -5.37
C ALA A 116 2.21 29.19 -4.13
N GLY A 117 2.57 28.67 -2.95
CA GLY A 117 1.80 28.87 -1.71
C GLY A 117 0.49 28.07 -1.61
N GLY A 118 0.12 27.30 -2.64
CA GLY A 118 -0.97 26.32 -2.60
C GLY A 118 -0.63 25.11 -1.75
N HIS A 119 -1.60 24.22 -1.54
CA HIS A 119 -1.46 23.10 -0.62
C HIS A 119 -1.66 21.75 -1.30
N ILE A 120 -1.00 20.75 -0.74
CA ILE A 120 -1.26 19.34 -0.98
C ILE A 120 -1.72 18.69 0.33
N CYS A 121 -2.68 17.78 0.22
CA CYS A 121 -3.19 16.98 1.32
C CYS A 121 -3.24 15.51 0.90
N ILE A 122 -2.61 14.64 1.68
CA ILE A 122 -2.54 13.20 1.41
C ILE A 122 -2.92 12.43 2.66
N ASP A 123 -3.68 11.36 2.50
CA ASP A 123 -3.89 10.38 3.56
C ASP A 123 -3.75 8.95 3.03
N SER A 124 -3.19 8.06 3.84
CA SER A 124 -2.99 6.65 3.50
C SER A 124 -2.80 5.84 4.79
N PRO A 125 -3.05 4.52 4.77
CA PRO A 125 -2.68 3.63 5.86
C PRO A 125 -1.19 3.75 6.20
N ASN A 126 -0.88 3.67 7.49
CA ASN A 126 0.46 3.82 8.04
C ASN A 126 1.19 2.48 8.04
N ARG A 127 2.22 2.35 7.20
CA ARG A 127 3.01 1.11 7.05
C ARG A 127 3.49 0.50 8.37
N LEU A 128 3.87 1.33 9.33
CA LEU A 128 4.40 0.82 10.60
C LEU A 128 3.28 0.14 11.40
N VAL A 129 2.11 0.77 11.46
CA VAL A 129 0.92 0.24 12.14
C VAL A 129 0.38 -0.98 11.41
N THR A 130 0.24 -0.93 10.09
CA THR A 130 -0.31 -2.05 9.31
C THR A 130 0.56 -3.30 9.44
N GLN A 131 1.89 -3.14 9.46
CA GLN A 131 2.83 -4.24 9.69
C GLN A 131 2.73 -4.79 11.12
N GLU A 132 2.64 -3.92 12.12
CA GLU A 132 2.54 -4.32 13.53
C GLU A 132 1.28 -5.15 13.79
N VAL A 133 0.14 -4.72 13.27
CA VAL A 133 -1.16 -5.39 13.47
C VAL A 133 -1.44 -6.49 12.42
N GLY A 134 -0.52 -6.71 11.47
CA GLY A 134 -0.68 -7.70 10.41
C GLY A 134 -1.79 -7.40 9.40
N TYR A 135 -2.21 -6.14 9.27
CA TYR A 135 -3.21 -5.71 8.30
C TYR A 135 -2.68 -5.90 6.87
N THR A 136 -3.53 -6.36 5.95
CA THR A 136 -3.15 -6.58 4.56
C THR A 136 -4.32 -6.25 3.65
N GLN A 137 -4.08 -5.38 2.67
CA GLN A 137 -4.98 -5.12 1.56
C GLN A 137 -4.33 -5.56 0.24
N PRO A 138 -4.94 -6.49 -0.52
CA PRO A 138 -4.37 -7.05 -1.74
C PRO A 138 -4.03 -6.05 -2.84
N GLN A 139 -4.65 -4.87 -2.82
CA GLN A 139 -4.47 -3.82 -3.83
C GLN A 139 -3.32 -2.86 -3.51
N HIS A 140 -2.77 -2.87 -2.28
CA HIS A 140 -1.68 -1.97 -1.94
C HIS A 140 -0.35 -2.50 -2.46
N VAL A 141 0.43 -1.64 -3.11
CA VAL A 141 1.76 -1.92 -3.64
C VAL A 141 2.82 -1.68 -2.56
N LEU A 142 2.76 -0.51 -1.90
CA LEU A 142 3.55 -0.17 -0.73
C LEU A 142 2.80 0.90 0.07
N GLU A 143 2.47 0.59 1.31
CA GLU A 143 2.01 1.60 2.26
C GLU A 143 3.21 2.45 2.70
N LEU A 144 3.04 3.76 2.86
CA LEU A 144 4.08 4.65 3.37
C LEU A 144 3.91 4.88 4.87
N SER A 145 5.02 5.11 5.58
CA SER A 145 4.94 5.71 6.92
C SER A 145 4.85 7.23 6.82
N GLN A 146 4.60 7.88 7.96
CA GLN A 146 4.67 9.33 8.09
C GLN A 146 6.04 9.90 7.66
N ASP A 147 7.15 9.31 8.11
CA ASP A 147 8.50 9.73 7.69
C ASP A 147 8.69 9.61 6.17
N ASP A 148 8.22 8.50 5.59
CA ASP A 148 8.37 8.25 4.16
C ASP A 148 7.61 9.34 3.33
N VAL A 149 6.36 9.68 3.69
CA VAL A 149 5.60 10.73 2.98
C VAL A 149 6.16 12.12 3.21
N VAL A 150 6.65 12.44 4.42
CA VAL A 150 7.29 13.73 4.71
C VAL A 150 8.49 13.95 3.80
N ARG A 151 9.36 12.94 3.70
CA ARG A 151 10.56 13.01 2.84
C ARG A 151 10.21 13.20 1.37
N LEU A 152 9.14 12.55 0.88
CA LEU A 152 8.67 12.70 -0.50
C LEU A 152 8.07 14.09 -0.76
N LEU A 153 7.26 14.60 0.17
CA LEU A 153 6.69 15.95 0.09
C LEU A 153 7.79 17.01 0.07
N GLU A 154 8.78 16.92 0.96
CA GLU A 154 9.94 17.82 0.99
C GLU A 154 10.76 17.74 -0.30
N ALA A 155 11.01 16.53 -0.80
CA ALA A 155 11.73 16.33 -2.05
C ALA A 155 10.97 16.86 -3.28
N ALA A 156 9.65 17.04 -3.18
CA ALA A 156 8.79 17.59 -4.21
C ALA A 156 8.53 19.11 -4.05
N GLY A 157 9.26 19.79 -3.15
CA GLY A 157 9.16 21.23 -2.96
C GLY A 157 8.04 21.68 -2.04
N PHE A 158 7.51 20.78 -1.20
CA PHE A 158 6.49 21.11 -0.20
C PHE A 158 7.07 21.16 1.21
N LYS A 159 6.51 22.04 2.04
CA LYS A 159 6.80 22.12 3.48
C LYS A 159 5.58 21.65 4.26
N ILE A 160 5.77 20.67 5.14
CA ILE A 160 4.71 20.18 6.03
C ILE A 160 4.16 21.32 6.89
N THR A 161 2.84 21.42 6.96
CA THR A 161 2.12 22.38 7.82
C THR A 161 1.28 21.70 8.87
N ALA A 162 0.81 20.47 8.63
CA ALA A 162 0.12 19.66 9.62
C ALA A 162 0.31 18.16 9.34
N ILE A 163 0.34 17.36 10.42
CA ILE A 163 0.17 15.91 10.36
C ILE A 163 -0.82 15.53 11.46
N ASP A 164 -1.93 14.91 11.06
CA ASP A 164 -2.95 14.36 11.95
C ASP A 164 -2.97 12.83 11.80
N GLY A 165 -3.42 12.12 12.83
CA GLY A 165 -3.66 10.68 12.78
C GLY A 165 -5.13 10.33 12.93
N ILE A 166 -5.60 9.36 12.17
CA ILE A 166 -6.96 8.80 12.25
C ILE A 166 -6.85 7.41 12.83
N TRP A 167 -7.57 7.18 13.93
CA TRP A 167 -7.78 5.88 14.57
C TRP A 167 -6.51 5.25 15.16
N SER A 168 -6.35 5.33 16.48
CA SER A 168 -5.17 4.77 17.16
C SER A 168 -5.06 3.25 16.99
N SER A 169 -3.84 2.74 16.75
CA SER A 169 -3.49 1.32 16.85
C SER A 169 -3.43 0.81 18.29
N LYS A 170 -3.66 1.69 19.27
CA LYS A 170 -3.71 1.37 20.68
C LYS A 170 -5.11 1.63 21.25
N PHE A 171 -5.47 0.85 22.25
CA PHE A 171 -6.66 1.07 23.06
C PHE A 171 -6.30 0.79 24.53
N ASN A 172 -6.62 1.73 25.43
CA ASN A 172 -6.21 1.67 26.84
C ASN A 172 -4.70 1.42 27.05
N GLY A 173 -3.87 2.01 26.18
CA GLY A 173 -2.40 1.88 26.25
C GLY A 173 -1.83 0.56 25.73
N GLN A 174 -2.66 -0.35 25.19
CA GLN A 174 -2.24 -1.62 24.61
C GLN A 174 -2.46 -1.64 23.09
N ALA A 175 -1.57 -2.29 22.35
CA ALA A 175 -1.77 -2.51 20.91
C ALA A 175 -3.01 -3.37 20.66
N VAL A 176 -3.79 -3.01 19.64
CA VAL A 176 -4.95 -3.79 19.23
C VAL A 176 -4.54 -4.98 18.37
N SER A 177 -5.23 -6.11 18.52
CA SER A 177 -5.03 -7.28 17.65
C SER A 177 -5.79 -7.17 16.32
N ASP A 178 -6.88 -6.41 16.30
CA ASP A 178 -7.66 -6.11 15.10
C ASP A 178 -7.84 -4.59 14.98
N ILE A 179 -7.23 -4.02 13.94
CA ILE A 179 -7.27 -2.59 13.71
C ILE A 179 -8.68 -2.10 13.39
N THR A 180 -9.55 -2.97 12.87
CA THR A 180 -10.93 -2.65 12.47
C THR A 180 -11.95 -2.79 13.60
N GLU A 181 -11.53 -3.26 14.78
CA GLU A 181 -12.42 -3.46 15.91
C GLU A 181 -13.01 -2.13 16.42
N VAL A 182 -14.33 -1.99 16.35
CA VAL A 182 -15.05 -0.85 16.93
C VAL A 182 -15.47 -1.19 18.37
N THR A 183 -14.78 -0.59 19.33
CA THR A 183 -15.11 -0.74 20.76
C THR A 183 -16.20 0.24 21.20
N SER A 184 -16.79 0.01 22.38
CA SER A 184 -17.81 0.90 22.95
C SER A 184 -17.29 2.31 23.23
N ASP A 185 -15.98 2.46 23.45
CA ASP A 185 -15.29 3.74 23.59
C ASP A 185 -14.38 4.04 22.38
N HIS A 186 -14.89 3.84 21.17
CA HIS A 186 -14.15 4.22 19.95
C HIS A 186 -13.77 5.72 19.93
N ALA A 187 -14.47 6.57 20.69
CA ALA A 187 -14.16 7.99 20.80
C ALA A 187 -12.78 8.24 21.43
N SER A 188 -12.30 7.40 22.37
CA SER A 188 -10.92 7.50 22.85
C SER A 188 -9.91 7.12 21.77
N ARG A 189 -10.12 6.04 21.01
CA ARG A 189 -9.24 5.68 19.88
C ARG A 189 -9.10 6.79 18.84
N ILE A 190 -10.19 7.52 18.59
CA ILE A 190 -10.14 8.71 17.71
C ILE A 190 -9.26 9.79 18.33
N ARG A 191 -9.50 10.18 19.59
CA ARG A 191 -8.71 11.21 20.28
C ARG A 191 -7.23 10.84 20.36
N ASP A 192 -6.93 9.60 20.71
CA ASP A 192 -5.57 9.09 20.86
C ASP A 192 -4.84 9.10 19.51
N GLY A 193 -5.53 8.68 18.43
CA GLY A 193 -4.97 8.76 17.08
C GLY A 193 -4.68 10.19 16.65
N ARG A 194 -5.49 11.17 17.07
CA ARG A 194 -5.21 12.60 16.81
C ARG A 194 -3.98 13.10 17.57
N SER A 195 -3.78 12.64 18.80
CA SER A 195 -2.63 13.05 19.63
C SER A 195 -1.33 12.32 19.30
N ASP A 196 -1.42 11.16 18.64
CA ASP A 196 -0.27 10.32 18.30
C ASP A 196 -0.39 9.79 16.85
N PRO A 197 -0.16 10.65 15.83
CA PRO A 197 -0.29 10.27 14.42
C PRO A 197 0.63 9.13 13.98
N GLU A 198 1.80 8.99 14.60
CA GLU A 198 2.76 7.93 14.28
C GLU A 198 2.21 6.53 14.60
N ASN A 199 1.30 6.44 15.59
CA ASN A 199 0.62 5.21 15.98
C ASN A 199 -0.85 5.21 15.55
N ALA A 200 -1.23 6.06 14.61
CA ALA A 200 -2.56 6.02 14.00
C ALA A 200 -2.57 5.12 12.77
N PHE A 201 -3.69 4.43 12.54
CA PHE A 201 -3.88 3.53 11.40
C PHE A 201 -3.74 4.27 10.07
N ILE A 202 -4.27 5.49 9.98
CA ILE A 202 -4.11 6.35 8.82
C ILE A 202 -3.43 7.64 9.28
N TRP A 203 -2.36 8.02 8.60
CA TRP A 203 -1.79 9.36 8.73
C TRP A 203 -2.45 10.29 7.72
N TRP A 204 -2.50 11.58 8.05
CA TRP A 204 -3.03 12.65 7.21
C TRP A 204 -2.03 13.79 7.19
N ALA A 205 -1.42 14.07 6.05
CA ALA A 205 -0.41 15.10 5.88
C ALA A 205 -0.95 16.27 5.06
N VAL A 206 -0.74 17.49 5.55
CA VAL A 206 -0.97 18.73 4.80
C VAL A 206 0.37 19.44 4.64
N ALA A 207 0.66 19.88 3.42
CA ALA A 207 1.89 20.60 3.12
C ALA A 207 1.63 21.75 2.15
N GLN A 208 2.40 22.83 2.30
CA GLN A 208 2.35 24.01 1.45
C GLN A 208 3.49 23.98 0.44
N LYS A 209 3.22 24.35 -0.81
CA LYS A 209 4.25 24.46 -1.85
C LYS A 209 5.16 25.66 -1.57
N VAL A 210 6.46 25.40 -1.45
CA VAL A 210 7.50 26.39 -1.19
C VAL A 210 8.60 26.44 -2.25
N SER A 211 8.66 25.44 -3.13
CA SER A 211 9.62 25.33 -4.24
C SER A 211 9.02 24.55 -5.41
N ASP A 212 9.58 24.75 -6.61
CA ASP A 212 9.33 23.92 -7.80
C ASP A 212 10.42 22.86 -8.01
N ASP A 213 11.38 22.75 -7.09
CA ASP A 213 12.46 21.76 -7.17
C ASP A 213 11.93 20.35 -6.86
N VAL A 214 12.01 19.49 -7.87
CA VAL A 214 11.63 18.08 -7.82
C VAL A 214 12.80 17.14 -8.13
N THR A 215 14.02 17.67 -8.19
CA THR A 215 15.22 16.91 -8.61
C THR A 215 15.52 15.71 -7.72
N ARG A 216 15.08 15.77 -6.45
CA ARG A 216 15.33 14.74 -5.44
C ARG A 216 14.22 13.69 -5.33
N VAL A 217 13.04 13.90 -5.94
CA VAL A 217 11.87 13.03 -5.76
C VAL A 217 12.21 11.57 -6.08
N GLU A 218 12.87 11.36 -7.21
CA GLU A 218 13.22 10.03 -7.71
C GLU A 218 14.19 9.31 -6.78
N ALA A 219 15.31 9.95 -6.42
CA ALA A 219 16.28 9.38 -5.50
C ALA A 219 15.69 9.07 -4.11
N VAL A 220 14.77 9.90 -3.62
CA VAL A 220 14.08 9.66 -2.34
C VAL A 220 13.10 8.49 -2.45
N ALA A 221 12.30 8.45 -3.51
CA ALA A 221 11.38 7.34 -3.76
C ALA A 221 12.13 6.01 -3.90
N ASP A 222 13.23 5.97 -4.65
CA ASP A 222 14.05 4.77 -4.83
C ASP A 222 14.66 4.29 -3.51
N ALA A 223 15.16 5.22 -2.68
CA ALA A 223 15.70 4.89 -1.37
C ALA A 223 14.62 4.32 -0.43
N ILE A 224 13.40 4.85 -0.48
CA ILE A 224 12.25 4.32 0.27
C ILE A 224 11.89 2.94 -0.26
N ALA A 225 11.65 2.79 -1.57
CA ALA A 225 11.30 1.52 -2.19
C ALA A 225 12.30 0.42 -1.85
N THR A 226 13.58 0.68 -2.06
CA THR A 226 14.68 -0.27 -1.80
C THR A 226 14.73 -0.70 -0.33
N SER A 227 14.51 0.23 0.60
CA SER A 227 14.63 -0.06 2.04
C SER A 227 13.34 -0.58 2.69
N ARG A 228 12.16 -0.29 2.13
CA ARG A 228 10.86 -0.62 2.75
C ARG A 228 10.17 -1.80 2.08
N PHE A 229 10.31 -1.95 0.76
CA PHE A 229 9.58 -2.97 0.01
C PHE A 229 9.89 -4.41 0.48
N PRO A 230 11.15 -4.79 0.75
CA PRO A 230 11.45 -6.15 1.22
C PRO A 230 10.75 -6.50 2.53
N SER A 231 10.77 -5.59 3.52
CA SER A 231 10.10 -5.84 4.81
C SER A 231 8.58 -5.79 4.69
N PHE A 232 8.05 -4.92 3.83
CA PHE A 232 6.63 -4.85 3.51
C PHE A 232 6.11 -6.17 2.93
N VAL A 233 6.75 -6.68 1.89
CA VAL A 233 6.41 -7.96 1.27
C VAL A 233 6.51 -9.10 2.28
N ARG A 234 7.59 -9.16 3.06
CA ARG A 234 7.80 -10.20 4.07
C ARG A 234 6.70 -10.24 5.13
N ASN A 235 6.27 -9.08 5.64
CA ASN A 235 5.22 -8.99 6.67
C ASN A 235 3.84 -9.47 6.18
N ARG A 236 3.65 -9.63 4.86
CA ARG A 236 2.42 -10.18 4.27
C ARG A 236 2.46 -11.69 4.07
N PHE A 237 3.60 -12.34 4.27
CA PHE A 237 3.64 -13.80 4.34
C PHE A 237 3.03 -14.31 5.64
N ARG A 238 2.42 -15.48 5.57
CA ARG A 238 1.93 -16.25 6.71
C ARG A 238 2.65 -17.59 6.74
N LYS A 239 3.22 -17.92 7.89
CA LYS A 239 3.81 -19.24 8.16
C LYS A 239 2.76 -20.11 8.83
N SER A 240 2.57 -21.33 8.36
CA SER A 240 1.62 -22.29 8.95
C SER A 240 2.30 -23.55 9.48
N LEU A 241 3.34 -24.06 8.82
CA LEU A 241 4.05 -25.29 9.20
C LEU A 241 5.56 -25.03 9.39
N GLY A 242 6.23 -25.91 10.14
CA GLY A 242 7.66 -25.85 10.44
C GLY A 242 8.06 -24.81 11.48
N ASP A 243 9.28 -24.93 11.98
CA ASP A 243 9.86 -24.04 12.99
C ASP A 243 10.84 -23.05 12.36
N ILE A 244 10.89 -21.83 12.90
CA ILE A 244 11.94 -20.88 12.53
C ILE A 244 13.26 -21.44 13.07
N TYR A 245 14.13 -21.84 12.15
CA TYR A 245 15.44 -22.41 12.43
C TYR A 245 16.50 -21.32 12.62
N GLU A 246 16.49 -20.33 11.75
CA GLU A 246 17.47 -19.24 11.73
C GLU A 246 16.88 -17.96 11.11
N ILE A 247 17.43 -16.80 11.46
CA ILE A 247 17.13 -15.52 10.81
C ILE A 247 18.45 -14.97 10.26
N GLU A 248 18.56 -14.91 8.93
CA GLU A 248 19.72 -14.39 8.19
C GLU A 248 19.40 -12.97 7.67
N GLY A 249 19.76 -11.94 8.45
CA GLY A 249 19.47 -10.55 8.09
C GLY A 249 17.97 -10.26 8.04
N THR A 250 17.41 -10.12 6.83
CA THR A 250 15.97 -9.92 6.61
C THR A 250 15.22 -11.20 6.24
N GLU A 251 15.88 -12.33 6.07
CA GLU A 251 15.26 -13.60 5.68
C GLU A 251 15.16 -14.54 6.88
N ALA A 252 14.08 -15.32 6.96
CA ALA A 252 13.94 -16.40 7.95
C ALA A 252 14.09 -17.75 7.24
N VAL A 253 14.70 -18.72 7.92
CA VAL A 253 14.80 -20.11 7.45
C VAL A 253 13.84 -20.95 8.27
N ILE A 254 12.94 -21.67 7.61
CA ILE A 254 12.01 -22.60 8.25
C ILE A 254 12.56 -24.01 8.10
N LYS A 255 12.61 -24.75 9.21
CA LYS A 255 12.89 -26.18 9.21
C LYS A 255 11.60 -26.98 9.19
N LEU A 256 11.58 -27.98 8.32
CA LEU A 256 10.55 -28.99 8.17
C LEU A 256 11.10 -30.34 8.60
N ASP A 257 10.31 -31.09 9.35
CA ASP A 257 10.64 -32.45 9.76
C ASP A 257 9.94 -33.48 8.86
N SER A 258 10.52 -34.67 8.76
CA SER A 258 9.95 -35.75 7.94
C SER A 258 8.54 -36.09 8.42
N GLY A 259 7.57 -36.10 7.49
CA GLY A 259 6.15 -36.30 7.78
C GLY A 259 5.32 -35.02 7.88
N ASP A 260 5.93 -33.84 7.92
CA ASP A 260 5.24 -32.55 7.87
C ASP A 260 4.46 -32.39 6.56
N ARG A 261 3.13 -32.35 6.67
CA ARG A 261 2.20 -32.22 5.53
C ARG A 261 1.33 -30.98 5.67
N GLY A 262 1.42 -30.08 4.69
CA GLY A 262 0.63 -28.84 4.70
C GLY A 262 1.34 -27.66 4.08
N PHE A 263 0.67 -26.51 4.11
CA PHE A 263 1.29 -25.24 3.76
C PHE A 263 2.36 -24.87 4.77
N VAL A 264 3.56 -24.64 4.28
CA VAL A 264 4.67 -24.10 5.06
C VAL A 264 4.49 -22.60 5.19
N PHE A 265 4.29 -21.94 4.05
CA PHE A 265 3.91 -20.54 4.00
C PHE A 265 3.11 -20.19 2.74
N TYR A 266 2.43 -19.05 2.81
CA TYR A 266 1.74 -18.43 1.68
C TYR A 266 1.71 -16.89 1.84
N GLY A 267 1.44 -16.17 0.74
CA GLY A 267 1.54 -14.71 0.64
C GLY A 267 2.42 -14.30 -0.55
N PRO A 268 2.66 -13.01 -0.84
CA PRO A 268 2.39 -11.84 -0.02
C PRO A 268 1.12 -11.07 -0.38
N TYR A 269 0.24 -11.59 -1.24
CA TYR A 269 -0.98 -10.88 -1.69
C TYR A 269 -0.67 -9.51 -2.29
N VAL A 270 0.20 -9.50 -3.30
CA VAL A 270 0.61 -8.26 -3.98
C VAL A 270 -0.12 -8.10 -5.31
N PRO A 271 -0.40 -6.86 -5.73
CA PRO A 271 -0.89 -6.62 -7.08
C PRO A 271 0.27 -6.67 -8.08
N LEU A 272 0.05 -7.29 -9.24
CA LEU A 272 1.00 -7.30 -10.36
C LEU A 272 0.38 -6.66 -11.59
N ARG A 273 1.19 -5.90 -12.35
CA ARG A 273 0.83 -5.38 -13.68
C ARG A 273 0.92 -6.49 -14.71
N ALA A 274 0.34 -6.23 -15.88
CA ALA A 274 0.64 -7.01 -17.05
C ALA A 274 2.16 -7.08 -17.28
N GLY A 275 2.68 -8.28 -17.49
CA GLY A 275 4.10 -8.51 -17.67
C GLY A 275 4.52 -9.93 -17.31
N ARG A 276 5.81 -10.17 -17.56
CA ARG A 276 6.46 -11.43 -17.27
C ARG A 276 7.25 -11.32 -15.97
N TYR A 277 7.07 -12.31 -15.09
CA TYR A 277 7.68 -12.32 -13.77
C TYR A 277 8.38 -13.65 -13.52
N GLU A 278 9.47 -13.59 -12.75
CA GLU A 278 10.15 -14.75 -12.20
C GLU A 278 9.91 -14.80 -10.70
N VAL A 279 9.49 -15.96 -10.21
CA VAL A 279 9.32 -16.25 -8.78
C VAL A 279 10.30 -17.33 -8.39
N SER A 280 11.07 -17.08 -7.33
CA SER A 280 12.10 -18.02 -6.84
C SER A 280 11.76 -18.60 -5.47
N PHE A 281 11.92 -19.91 -5.33
CA PHE A 281 11.79 -20.65 -4.08
C PHE A 281 13.10 -21.36 -3.74
N THR A 282 13.62 -21.14 -2.53
CA THR A 282 14.93 -21.69 -2.13
C THR A 282 14.76 -22.73 -1.02
N VAL A 283 15.24 -23.94 -1.30
CA VAL A 283 15.00 -25.17 -0.52
C VAL A 283 16.29 -25.97 -0.38
N LYS A 284 16.51 -26.57 0.77
CA LYS A 284 17.62 -27.48 1.04
C LYS A 284 17.07 -28.72 1.73
N PHE A 285 17.03 -29.84 1.02
CA PHE A 285 16.60 -31.12 1.59
C PHE A 285 17.65 -31.64 2.58
N LEU A 286 17.17 -32.10 3.73
CA LEU A 286 17.96 -32.71 4.80
C LEU A 286 17.95 -34.24 4.71
N ALA A 287 16.93 -34.81 4.07
CA ALA A 287 16.80 -36.23 3.76
C ALA A 287 16.03 -36.44 2.44
N GLU A 288 16.14 -37.62 1.85
CA GLU A 288 15.29 -38.07 0.74
C GLU A 288 13.90 -38.49 1.27
N SER A 289 13.13 -37.51 1.71
CA SER A 289 11.76 -37.73 2.20
C SER A 289 10.87 -36.63 1.66
N GLY A 290 9.76 -36.99 1.01
CA GLY A 290 8.65 -36.12 0.59
C GLY A 290 9.01 -35.01 -0.41
N PRO A 291 8.17 -34.73 -1.42
CA PRO A 291 8.38 -33.58 -2.29
C PRO A 291 7.91 -32.27 -1.64
N ILE A 292 8.35 -31.15 -2.22
CA ILE A 292 7.80 -29.82 -1.95
C ILE A 292 7.07 -29.34 -3.20
N LYS A 293 5.80 -28.95 -3.05
CA LYS A 293 5.03 -28.27 -4.11
C LYS A 293 5.14 -26.77 -3.89
N VAL A 294 5.38 -26.04 -4.97
CA VAL A 294 5.35 -24.58 -5.00
C VAL A 294 4.43 -24.10 -6.10
N ASP A 295 3.71 -23.02 -5.87
CA ASP A 295 2.88 -22.40 -6.89
C ASP A 295 2.74 -20.88 -6.71
N VAL A 296 2.29 -20.23 -7.78
CA VAL A 296 1.92 -18.82 -7.82
C VAL A 296 0.48 -18.74 -8.28
N VAL A 297 -0.38 -18.17 -7.45
CA VAL A 297 -1.82 -18.14 -7.67
C VAL A 297 -2.40 -16.75 -7.42
N SER A 298 -3.62 -16.52 -7.88
CA SER A 298 -4.43 -15.37 -7.49
C SER A 298 -5.89 -15.78 -7.27
N GLN A 299 -6.75 -14.82 -6.92
CA GLN A 299 -8.17 -15.06 -6.64
C GLN A 299 -8.38 -16.17 -5.60
N PHE A 300 -7.62 -16.13 -4.51
CA PHE A 300 -7.67 -17.11 -3.42
C PHE A 300 -7.42 -18.55 -3.90
N GLY A 301 -6.51 -18.72 -4.86
CA GLY A 301 -6.14 -20.03 -5.41
C GLY A 301 -7.02 -20.54 -6.55
N ALA A 302 -8.00 -19.76 -7.01
CA ALA A 302 -8.84 -20.14 -8.15
C ALA A 302 -8.10 -20.07 -9.49
N VAL A 303 -7.05 -19.25 -9.59
CA VAL A 303 -6.23 -19.10 -10.80
C VAL A 303 -4.78 -19.44 -10.46
N THR A 304 -4.21 -20.44 -11.15
CA THR A 304 -2.79 -20.79 -11.07
C THR A 304 -2.02 -20.18 -12.24
N HIS A 305 -1.02 -19.36 -11.94
CA HIS A 305 -0.14 -18.73 -12.93
C HIS A 305 1.08 -19.59 -13.24
N GLY A 306 1.54 -20.39 -12.28
CA GLY A 306 2.62 -21.35 -12.46
C GLY A 306 2.80 -22.21 -11.23
N GLU A 307 3.30 -23.43 -11.41
CA GLU A 307 3.57 -24.37 -10.32
C GLU A 307 4.77 -25.26 -10.66
N ALA A 308 5.42 -25.79 -9.62
CA ALA A 308 6.49 -26.76 -9.74
C ALA A 308 6.46 -27.75 -8.57
N LEU A 309 6.96 -28.96 -8.83
CA LEU A 309 7.13 -30.00 -7.83
C LEU A 309 8.62 -30.31 -7.68
N ILE A 310 9.18 -29.97 -6.53
CA ILE A 310 10.60 -30.11 -6.21
C ILE A 310 10.79 -31.46 -5.52
N GLN A 311 11.47 -32.38 -6.20
CA GLN A 311 11.77 -33.70 -5.65
C GLN A 311 12.87 -33.62 -4.59
N ALA A 312 12.75 -34.43 -3.55
CA ALA A 312 13.79 -34.53 -2.54
C ALA A 312 15.08 -35.11 -3.14
N VAL A 313 16.22 -34.52 -2.79
CA VAL A 313 17.55 -34.96 -3.23
C VAL A 313 18.45 -35.07 -2.00
N ALA A 314 19.12 -36.20 -1.79
CA ALA A 314 20.14 -36.31 -0.76
C ALA A 314 21.33 -35.40 -1.08
N GLY A 315 21.91 -34.75 -0.07
CA GLY A 315 23.20 -34.06 -0.22
C GLY A 315 23.27 -32.65 0.36
N GLY A 316 22.17 -32.09 0.90
CA GLY A 316 22.25 -30.92 1.79
C GLY A 316 22.74 -29.62 1.13
N SER A 317 22.61 -29.47 -0.18
CA SER A 317 22.84 -28.19 -0.87
C SER A 317 21.55 -27.40 -1.02
N TRP A 318 21.65 -26.07 -1.06
CA TRP A 318 20.54 -25.22 -1.43
C TRP A 318 20.24 -25.35 -2.93
N HIS A 319 18.96 -25.56 -3.25
CA HIS A 319 18.36 -25.55 -4.58
C HIS A 319 17.45 -24.32 -4.70
N THR A 320 17.42 -23.69 -5.86
CA THR A 320 16.47 -22.61 -6.17
C THR A 320 15.61 -23.02 -7.34
N GLU A 321 14.31 -23.18 -7.07
CA GLU A 321 13.30 -23.43 -8.08
C GLU A 321 12.77 -22.10 -8.61
N LYS A 322 12.71 -21.94 -9.94
CA LYS A 322 12.27 -20.72 -10.59
C LYS A 322 11.01 -20.99 -11.40
N ILE A 323 9.95 -20.25 -11.11
CA ILE A 323 8.70 -20.28 -11.88
C ILE A 323 8.61 -18.97 -12.65
N VAL A 324 8.47 -19.07 -13.97
CA VAL A 324 8.18 -17.91 -14.82
C VAL A 324 6.68 -17.87 -15.07
N ILE A 325 6.07 -16.72 -14.80
CA ILE A 325 4.64 -16.49 -15.00
C ILE A 325 4.43 -15.31 -15.94
N ASP A 326 3.35 -15.38 -16.72
CA ASP A 326 2.87 -14.30 -17.58
C ASP A 326 1.55 -13.78 -17.03
N VAL A 327 1.56 -12.54 -16.55
CA VAL A 327 0.37 -11.84 -16.07
C VAL A 327 -0.18 -11.04 -17.25
N ALA A 328 -1.36 -11.41 -17.75
CA ALA A 328 -1.93 -10.78 -18.95
C ALA A 328 -2.47 -9.37 -18.68
N ASP A 329 -3.13 -9.19 -17.54
CA ASP A 329 -3.77 -7.95 -17.10
C ASP A 329 -3.44 -7.66 -15.63
N TYR A 330 -3.72 -6.45 -15.15
CA TYR A 330 -3.57 -6.12 -13.74
C TYR A 330 -4.29 -7.17 -12.86
N THR A 331 -3.53 -7.81 -11.98
CA THR A 331 -4.01 -8.92 -11.15
C THR A 331 -3.73 -8.60 -9.69
N GLU A 332 -4.78 -8.55 -8.89
CA GLU A 332 -4.71 -8.31 -7.44
C GLU A 332 -4.44 -9.60 -6.67
N GLY A 333 -3.87 -9.46 -5.47
CA GLY A 333 -3.76 -10.56 -4.52
C GLY A 333 -2.98 -11.76 -5.04
N VAL A 334 -1.95 -11.53 -5.87
CA VAL A 334 -1.04 -12.59 -6.28
C VAL A 334 -0.30 -13.08 -5.05
N GLU A 335 -0.38 -14.38 -4.81
CA GLU A 335 0.29 -15.08 -3.72
C GLU A 335 1.14 -16.22 -4.26
N THR A 336 2.22 -16.49 -3.55
CA THR A 336 3.10 -17.62 -3.73
C THR A 336 2.90 -18.57 -2.56
N ARG A 337 2.88 -19.87 -2.81
CA ARG A 337 2.64 -20.85 -1.75
C ARG A 337 3.69 -21.94 -1.81
N LEU A 338 4.14 -22.39 -0.64
CA LEU A 338 4.99 -23.56 -0.49
C LEU A 338 4.26 -24.57 0.37
N TYR A 339 4.09 -25.77 -0.16
CA TYR A 339 3.44 -26.91 0.47
C TYR A 339 4.44 -28.07 0.62
N SER A 340 4.54 -28.63 1.82
CA SER A 340 5.32 -29.83 2.10
C SER A 340 4.42 -31.05 2.04
N ASP A 341 4.85 -32.12 1.35
CA ASP A 341 4.24 -33.46 1.44
C ASP A 341 5.18 -34.44 2.13
N GLY A 342 5.50 -34.16 3.40
CA GLY A 342 6.41 -34.96 4.21
C GLY A 342 7.90 -34.66 3.98
N ALA A 343 8.22 -33.46 3.49
CA ALA A 343 9.59 -33.06 3.21
C ALA A 343 10.40 -32.81 4.49
N SER A 344 11.61 -33.37 4.57
CA SER A 344 12.60 -32.92 5.57
C SER A 344 13.55 -31.94 4.91
N ALA A 345 13.39 -30.66 5.20
CA ALA A 345 14.08 -29.60 4.49
C ALA A 345 14.26 -28.32 5.33
N LEU A 346 15.18 -27.48 4.89
CA LEU A 346 15.22 -26.06 5.22
C LEU A 346 14.66 -25.27 4.04
N VAL A 347 13.78 -24.31 4.29
CA VAL A 347 13.21 -23.44 3.25
C VAL A 347 13.43 -21.99 3.61
N ARG A 348 13.82 -21.15 2.65
CA ARG A 348 13.84 -19.70 2.88
C ARG A 348 12.42 -19.15 2.84
N PHE A 349 12.06 -18.42 3.89
CA PHE A 349 10.75 -17.81 4.07
C PHE A 349 10.70 -16.44 3.40
N GLY A 350 9.66 -16.23 2.60
CA GLY A 350 9.53 -15.06 1.74
C GLY A 350 10.18 -15.33 0.39
N THR A 351 9.35 -15.47 -0.65
CA THR A 351 9.83 -15.60 -2.02
C THR A 351 10.04 -14.22 -2.63
N GLN A 352 10.94 -14.15 -3.61
CA GLN A 352 11.11 -12.94 -4.41
C GLN A 352 10.32 -13.10 -5.70
N ILE A 353 9.35 -12.19 -5.93
CA ILE A 353 8.70 -11.99 -7.23
C ILE A 353 9.46 -10.86 -7.91
N LEU A 354 10.15 -11.16 -9.00
CA LEU A 354 10.93 -10.22 -9.78
C LEU A 354 10.29 -10.04 -11.16
N ARG A 355 10.10 -8.80 -11.59
CA ARG A 355 9.71 -8.50 -12.97
C ARG A 355 10.94 -8.67 -13.86
N GLN A 356 10.82 -9.41 -14.96
CA GLN A 356 11.90 -9.61 -15.93
C GLN A 356 11.98 -8.46 -16.94
#